data_AF-A0A8E2JJ68-F1
#
_entry.id   AF-A0A8E2JJ68-F1
#
_cell.length_a   1.000
_cell.length_b   1.000
_cell.length_c   1.000
_cell.angle_alpha   90.00
_cell.angle_beta   90.00
_cell.angle_gamma   90.00
#
_symmetry.space_group_name_H-M   'P 1'
#
loop_
_entity.id
_entity.type
_entity.pdbx_description
1 polymer ?
#
loop_
_entity_poly.entity_id
_entity_poly.type
_entity_poly.pdbx_seq_one_letter_code
_entity_poly.pdbx_strand_id
1 'polypeptide(L)'
;MDRKTGLTPIFTFGVLEKISEATESQQTLEARMKTYELMQDQQLRSDAPVILRLDGYSFRKFLVAFATPFDQRLHDAMVNTCSDLLNFLPTATTAYTQSDEITLVFPTGVCCSSTKRVQKILSLAAAYASVRFNMHLTMAVAAAPEPYVGMLTDLFGRAFFHGKLFAVPSIGEALNCLIWRCREDAVRNSVIAFAKTLFSKEELDGKTTDEVLEMMKTEKNVIYEKAVPSWAIEGTTVKKELFEHKGFNRKTGRTVKTAEVRLRAVDKGVREFSDENLKMMTALYWGPRAEDETQFKGKTRAWVEAWVAETDDESKTAVQMKTEEVEMKTEDEISLKDWLAEYD
;
A
#
# COMPACT_ATOMS: atom_id res chain seq x y z
N MET A 1 -16.16 60.33 -6.57
CA MET A 1 -16.22 59.07 -5.81
C MET A 1 -15.43 58.03 -6.56
N ASP A 2 -14.75 57.19 -5.80
CA ASP A 2 -13.91 56.04 -6.16
C ASP A 2 -12.42 56.21 -6.52
N ARG A 3 -11.66 55.62 -5.59
CA ARG A 3 -10.23 55.34 -5.55
C ARG A 3 -9.98 54.04 -6.34
N LYS A 4 -8.92 53.99 -7.15
CA LYS A 4 -8.12 52.77 -7.36
C LYS A 4 -6.66 53.15 -7.54
N THR A 5 -5.93 53.10 -6.44
CA THR A 5 -4.46 53.13 -6.36
C THR A 5 -3.99 51.74 -5.93
N GLY A 6 -3.04 51.18 -6.69
CA GLY A 6 -2.02 50.24 -6.21
C GLY A 6 -2.45 48.81 -5.87
N LEU A 7 -1.79 47.83 -6.51
CA LEU A 7 -1.06 46.74 -5.84
C LEU A 7 -0.44 45.84 -6.92
N THR A 8 0.85 46.03 -7.14
CA THR A 8 1.75 45.12 -7.87
C THR A 8 1.98 43.85 -7.06
N PRO A 9 2.22 42.69 -7.70
CA PRO A 9 2.52 41.46 -6.98
C PRO A 9 3.94 41.55 -6.43
N ILE A 10 4.06 41.57 -5.10
CA ILE A 10 5.33 41.49 -4.39
C ILE A 10 5.74 40.01 -4.43
N PHE A 11 6.43 39.61 -5.49
CA PHE A 11 7.30 38.44 -5.44
C PHE A 11 8.48 38.82 -4.53
N THR A 12 8.49 38.31 -3.30
CA THR A 12 9.63 38.38 -2.38
C THR A 12 10.78 37.50 -2.90
N PHE A 13 11.45 37.96 -3.95
CA PHE A 13 12.74 37.44 -4.43
C PHE A 13 13.93 38.05 -3.69
N GLY A 14 13.74 39.17 -2.96
CA GLY A 14 14.83 39.94 -2.35
C GLY A 14 15.33 39.47 -0.97
N VAL A 15 14.71 38.46 -0.35
CA VAL A 15 15.14 37.95 0.97
C VAL A 15 16.10 36.76 0.84
N LEU A 16 16.09 36.06 -0.30
CA LEU A 16 16.97 34.91 -0.54
C LEU A 16 18.37 35.32 -1.04
N GLU A 17 18.51 36.40 -1.81
CA GLU A 17 19.82 36.87 -2.30
C GLU A 17 20.70 37.49 -1.20
N LYS A 18 20.12 38.10 -0.16
CA LYS A 18 20.91 38.70 0.93
C LYS A 18 21.37 37.71 2.01
N ILE A 19 20.87 36.47 1.97
CA ILE A 19 21.36 35.38 2.83
C ILE A 19 22.41 34.54 2.08
N SER A 20 22.54 34.67 0.74
CA SER A 20 23.46 33.85 -0.05
C SER A 20 24.91 34.35 -0.10
N GLU A 21 25.20 35.62 0.22
CA GLU A 21 26.56 36.17 0.07
C GLU A 21 27.44 36.12 1.33
N ALA A 22 26.92 35.69 2.49
CA ALA A 22 27.66 35.77 3.77
C ALA A 22 28.08 34.43 4.41
N THR A 23 27.80 33.26 3.83
CA THR A 23 28.14 31.96 4.49
C THR A 23 28.49 30.82 3.54
N GLU A 24 29.11 31.08 2.39
CA GLU A 24 29.63 29.96 1.57
C GLU A 24 31.01 29.49 2.05
N SER A 25 31.76 30.32 2.78
CA SER A 25 33.16 30.08 3.15
C SER A 25 33.39 29.41 4.52
N GLN A 26 32.35 29.01 5.26
CA GLN A 26 32.49 28.44 6.61
C GLN A 26 31.62 27.20 6.89
N GLN A 27 30.84 26.70 5.93
CA GLN A 27 30.06 25.48 6.13
C GLN A 27 30.93 24.23 5.97
N THR A 28 30.81 23.30 6.92
CA THR A 28 31.44 21.98 6.82
C THR A 28 30.87 21.21 5.62
N LEU A 29 31.66 20.29 5.05
CA LEU A 29 31.20 19.40 3.97
C LEU A 29 29.91 18.67 4.36
N GLU A 30 29.84 18.20 5.60
CA GLU A 30 28.65 17.54 6.19
C GLU A 30 27.41 18.44 6.13
N ALA A 31 27.51 19.72 6.53
CA ALA A 31 26.40 20.65 6.51
C ALA A 31 25.89 20.93 5.08
N ARG A 32 26.81 21.01 4.10
CA ARG A 32 26.47 21.17 2.69
C ARG A 32 25.73 19.95 2.15
N MET A 33 26.23 18.74 2.40
CA MET A 33 25.57 17.50 1.96
C MET A 33 24.16 17.36 2.57
N LYS A 34 24.02 17.58 3.88
CA LYS A 34 22.72 17.58 4.56
C LYS A 34 21.74 18.60 3.98
N THR A 35 22.24 19.77 3.58
CA THR A 35 21.40 20.80 2.94
C THR A 35 20.87 20.32 1.59
N TYR A 36 21.71 19.68 0.76
CA TYR A 36 21.28 19.13 -0.53
C TYR A 36 20.23 18.02 -0.38
N GLU A 37 20.35 17.16 0.64
CA GLU A 37 19.33 16.15 0.95
C GLU A 37 18.00 16.79 1.38
N LEU A 38 18.05 17.78 2.27
CA LEU A 38 16.85 18.47 2.77
C LEU A 38 16.11 19.24 1.66
N MET A 39 16.82 19.77 0.67
CA MET A 39 16.21 20.44 -0.49
C MET A 39 15.30 19.49 -1.31
N GLN A 40 15.54 18.19 -1.25
CA GLN A 40 14.74 17.17 -1.94
C GLN A 40 13.73 16.48 -1.00
N ASP A 41 13.76 16.75 0.30
CA ASP A 41 12.92 16.08 1.29
C ASP A 41 11.50 16.67 1.34
N GLN A 42 10.60 16.05 0.58
CA GLN A 42 9.18 16.40 0.63
C GLN A 42 8.51 15.76 1.84
N GLN A 43 7.78 16.58 2.61
CA GLN A 43 7.00 16.12 3.77
C GLN A 43 5.49 16.19 3.53
N LEU A 44 4.76 15.23 4.09
CA LEU A 44 3.30 15.19 4.07
C LEU A 44 2.67 16.10 5.13
N ARG A 45 1.48 16.62 4.81
CA ARG A 45 0.59 17.25 5.80
C ARG A 45 0.11 16.20 6.80
N SER A 46 0.07 16.57 8.08
CA SER A 46 -0.13 15.63 9.19
C SER A 46 -1.60 15.32 9.49
N ASP A 47 -2.50 16.12 8.94
CA ASP A 47 -3.93 16.17 9.23
C ASP A 47 -4.81 15.82 8.02
N ALA A 48 -4.18 15.52 6.88
CA ALA A 48 -4.87 15.22 5.65
C ALA A 48 -4.91 13.70 5.40
N PRO A 49 -6.00 13.16 4.83
CA PRO A 49 -6.00 11.81 4.33
C PRO A 49 -4.95 11.63 3.25
N VAL A 50 -4.27 10.49 3.26
CA VAL A 50 -3.19 10.17 2.33
C VAL A 50 -3.54 8.92 1.55
N ILE A 51 -3.13 8.90 0.29
CA ILE A 51 -3.23 7.74 -0.58
C ILE A 51 -1.82 7.31 -0.94
N LEU A 52 -1.53 6.03 -0.74
CA LEU A 52 -0.36 5.37 -1.29
C LEU A 52 -0.81 4.45 -2.41
N ARG A 53 -0.27 4.65 -3.59
CA ARG A 53 -0.51 3.79 -4.73
C ARG A 53 0.79 3.13 -5.15
N LEU A 54 0.79 1.81 -5.25
CA LEU A 54 1.90 1.00 -5.73
C LEU A 54 1.49 0.37 -7.06
N ASP A 55 2.42 0.28 -7.99
CA ASP A 55 2.19 -0.13 -9.37
C ASP A 55 3.35 -1.01 -9.84
N GLY A 56 3.05 -2.05 -10.60
CA GLY A 56 4.00 -3.03 -11.08
C GLY A 56 4.95 -2.46 -12.14
N TYR A 57 6.25 -2.41 -11.84
CA TYR A 57 7.24 -1.95 -12.80
C TYR A 57 7.42 -2.95 -13.95
N SER A 58 7.07 -2.52 -15.17
CA SER A 58 7.20 -3.32 -16.39
C SER A 58 6.47 -4.67 -16.34
N PHE A 59 5.36 -4.76 -15.59
CA PHE A 59 4.62 -6.01 -15.40
C PHE A 59 4.13 -6.60 -16.72
N ARG A 60 3.82 -5.80 -17.74
CA ARG A 60 3.50 -6.33 -19.08
C ARG A 60 4.53 -7.33 -19.64
N LYS A 61 5.83 -7.16 -19.36
CA LYS A 61 6.88 -8.10 -19.77
C LYS A 61 6.97 -9.30 -18.82
N PHE A 62 6.79 -9.05 -17.53
CA PHE A 62 6.79 -10.07 -16.48
C PHE A 62 5.63 -11.07 -16.64
N LEU A 63 4.46 -10.57 -17.04
CA LEU A 63 3.20 -11.29 -17.11
C LEU A 63 3.05 -12.18 -18.36
N VAL A 64 3.98 -12.12 -19.32
CA VAL A 64 3.89 -12.86 -20.60
C VAL A 64 3.80 -14.37 -20.40
N ALA A 65 4.42 -14.90 -19.33
CA ALA A 65 4.43 -16.32 -19.05
C ALA A 65 3.13 -16.85 -18.40
N PHE A 66 2.24 -15.97 -17.95
CA PHE A 66 1.06 -16.32 -17.16
C PHE A 66 -0.19 -16.52 -18.02
N ALA A 67 -1.24 -17.05 -17.41
CA ALA A 67 -2.54 -17.21 -18.07
C ALA A 67 -3.07 -15.85 -18.53
N THR A 68 -3.51 -15.78 -19.78
CA THR A 68 -4.17 -14.60 -20.34
C THR A 68 -5.68 -14.87 -20.47
N PRO A 69 -6.55 -13.88 -20.22
CA PRO A 69 -6.25 -12.52 -19.77
C PRO A 69 -6.11 -12.38 -18.25
N PHE A 70 -6.43 -13.43 -17.49
CA PHE A 70 -6.48 -13.42 -16.03
C PHE A 70 -5.82 -14.69 -15.46
N ASP A 71 -4.94 -14.52 -14.47
CA ASP A 71 -4.30 -15.63 -13.75
C ASP A 71 -4.61 -15.50 -12.25
N GLN A 72 -5.23 -16.53 -11.68
CA GLN A 72 -5.64 -16.55 -10.28
C GLN A 72 -4.44 -16.44 -9.33
N ARG A 73 -3.28 -16.99 -9.70
CA ARG A 73 -2.09 -17.02 -8.83
C ARG A 73 -1.52 -15.62 -8.64
N LEU A 74 -1.52 -14.82 -9.71
CA LEU A 74 -1.14 -13.42 -9.65
C LEU A 74 -2.11 -12.60 -8.80
N HIS A 75 -3.40 -12.85 -8.98
CA HIS A 75 -4.44 -12.22 -8.18
C HIS A 75 -4.27 -12.51 -6.68
N ASP A 76 -4.14 -13.79 -6.31
CA ASP A 76 -3.96 -14.22 -4.92
C ASP A 76 -2.68 -13.62 -4.32
N ALA A 77 -1.61 -13.54 -5.10
CA ALA A 77 -0.36 -12.90 -4.67
C ALA A 77 -0.54 -11.40 -4.39
N MET A 78 -1.31 -10.68 -5.20
CA MET A 78 -1.63 -9.27 -4.97
C MET A 78 -2.48 -9.09 -3.71
N VAL A 79 -3.51 -9.91 -3.51
CA VAL A 79 -4.39 -9.85 -2.32
C VAL A 79 -3.63 -10.15 -1.03
N ASN A 80 -2.74 -11.14 -1.05
CA ASN A 80 -1.88 -11.46 0.08
C ASN A 80 -0.85 -10.36 0.34
N THR A 81 -0.33 -9.71 -0.71
CA THR A 81 0.55 -8.54 -0.57
C THR A 81 -0.19 -7.35 0.05
N CYS A 82 -1.44 -7.08 -0.35
CA CYS A 82 -2.29 -6.07 0.30
C CYS A 82 -2.49 -6.36 1.78
N SER A 83 -2.72 -7.64 2.11
CA SER A 83 -2.90 -8.10 3.49
C SER A 83 -1.66 -7.79 4.34
N ASP A 84 -0.48 -8.12 3.84
CA ASP A 84 0.77 -7.81 4.54
C ASP A 84 1.04 -6.31 4.65
N LEU A 85 0.75 -5.53 3.59
CA LEU A 85 0.89 -4.07 3.61
C LEU A 85 0.00 -3.41 4.67
N LEU A 86 -1.22 -3.90 4.89
CA LEU A 86 -2.12 -3.41 5.94
C LEU A 86 -1.59 -3.72 7.35
N ASN A 87 -0.79 -4.76 7.51
CA ASN A 87 -0.11 -5.08 8.77
C ASN A 87 1.15 -4.23 8.94
N PHE A 88 1.92 -4.05 7.87
CA PHE A 88 3.14 -3.24 7.85
C PHE A 88 2.87 -1.75 8.06
N LEU A 89 1.75 -1.24 7.52
CA LEU A 89 1.33 0.16 7.62
C LEU A 89 0.00 0.25 8.40
N PRO A 90 0.04 0.19 9.74
CA PRO A 90 -1.17 -0.01 10.56
C PRO A 90 -2.16 1.16 10.50
N THR A 91 -1.75 2.35 10.06
CA THR A 91 -2.64 3.49 9.82
C THR A 91 -3.42 3.41 8.51
N ALA A 92 -3.05 2.50 7.61
CA ALA A 92 -3.88 2.21 6.45
C ALA A 92 -5.09 1.41 6.91
N THR A 93 -6.28 1.89 6.53
CA THR A 93 -7.54 1.24 6.92
C THR A 93 -8.10 0.35 5.83
N THR A 94 -7.81 0.66 4.57
CA THR A 94 -8.36 -0.05 3.41
C THR A 94 -7.27 -0.19 2.35
N ALA A 95 -7.14 -1.40 1.81
CA ALA A 95 -6.37 -1.67 0.61
C ALA A 95 -7.33 -2.07 -0.53
N TYR A 96 -6.99 -1.68 -1.74
CA TYR A 96 -7.68 -2.07 -2.96
C TYR A 96 -6.65 -2.50 -3.98
N THR A 97 -6.89 -3.60 -4.69
CA THR A 97 -6.01 -4.03 -5.79
C THR A 97 -6.80 -4.36 -7.04
N GLN A 98 -6.22 -4.00 -8.18
CA GLN A 98 -6.67 -4.44 -9.49
C GLN A 98 -5.46 -4.54 -10.43
N SER A 99 -5.42 -5.60 -11.24
CA SER A 99 -4.26 -5.92 -12.08
C SER A 99 -2.98 -5.98 -11.22
N ASP A 100 -2.04 -5.08 -11.49
CA ASP A 100 -0.73 -4.90 -10.88
C ASP A 100 -0.66 -3.65 -9.98
N GLU A 101 -1.80 -3.01 -9.72
CA GLU A 101 -1.92 -1.82 -8.87
C GLU A 101 -2.44 -2.20 -7.46
N ILE A 102 -1.87 -1.56 -6.42
CA ILE A 102 -2.35 -1.58 -5.05
C ILE A 102 -2.57 -0.14 -4.59
N THR A 103 -3.75 0.17 -4.09
CA THR A 103 -4.09 1.47 -3.48
C THR A 103 -4.39 1.28 -2.00
N LEU A 104 -3.67 1.99 -1.14
CA LEU A 104 -3.87 2.05 0.30
C LEU A 104 -4.39 3.43 0.70
N VAL A 105 -5.37 3.46 1.59
CA VAL A 105 -5.93 4.69 2.13
C VAL A 105 -5.58 4.86 3.61
N PHE A 106 -5.12 6.06 3.95
CA PHE A 106 -4.77 6.52 5.28
C PHE A 106 -5.69 7.67 5.69
N PRO A 107 -6.83 7.40 6.38
CA PRO A 107 -7.84 8.42 6.66
C PRO A 107 -7.33 9.58 7.53
N THR A 108 -6.41 9.29 8.45
CA THR A 108 -5.85 10.26 9.40
C THR A 108 -4.38 10.57 9.09
N GLY A 109 -3.96 10.39 7.84
CA GLY A 109 -2.56 10.49 7.44
C GLY A 109 -1.73 9.26 7.82
N VAL A 110 -0.47 9.26 7.37
CA VAL A 110 0.47 8.15 7.63
C VAL A 110 1.11 8.36 9.00
N CYS A 111 0.84 7.47 9.96
CA CYS A 111 1.59 7.42 11.22
C CYS A 111 2.56 6.25 11.14
N CYS A 112 3.62 6.42 10.35
CA CYS A 112 4.80 5.58 10.51
C CYS A 112 5.83 6.46 11.22
N SER A 113 6.20 6.05 12.45
CA SER A 113 7.30 6.54 13.30
C SER A 113 8.02 7.80 12.80
N SER A 114 7.84 8.92 13.50
CA SER A 114 8.63 10.17 13.45
C SER A 114 8.87 10.87 12.08
N THR A 115 8.59 10.23 10.94
CA THR A 115 8.97 10.73 9.61
C THR A 115 7.76 10.92 8.71
N LYS A 116 7.48 12.17 8.36
CA LYS A 116 6.48 12.55 7.33
C LYS A 116 7.09 12.56 5.92
N ARG A 117 8.30 12.01 5.79
CA ARG A 117 9.13 12.06 4.60
C ARG A 117 8.58 11.13 3.54
N VAL A 118 8.10 11.71 2.45
CA VAL A 118 7.48 10.98 1.34
C VAL A 118 8.42 9.89 0.82
N GLN A 119 9.70 10.23 0.63
CA GLN A 119 10.70 9.33 0.08
C GLN A 119 10.84 8.04 0.90
N LYS A 120 10.95 8.17 2.24
CA LYS A 120 11.13 7.02 3.14
C LYS A 120 9.91 6.10 3.15
N ILE A 121 8.71 6.67 3.26
CA ILE A 121 7.47 5.89 3.28
C ILE A 121 7.31 5.15 1.96
N LEU A 122 7.53 5.87 0.85
CA LEU A 122 7.34 5.32 -0.48
C LEU A 122 8.35 4.22 -0.82
N SER A 123 9.64 4.43 -0.51
CA SER A 123 10.69 3.44 -0.77
C SER A 123 10.48 2.17 0.05
N LEU A 124 10.17 2.31 1.35
CA LEU A 124 9.89 1.17 2.22
C LEU A 124 8.66 0.39 1.77
N ALA A 125 7.57 1.07 1.42
CA ALA A 125 6.35 0.41 0.98
C ALA A 125 6.52 -0.31 -0.35
N ALA A 126 7.21 0.30 -1.32
CA ALA A 126 7.51 -0.31 -2.61
C ALA A 126 8.45 -1.52 -2.48
N ALA A 127 9.49 -1.41 -1.65
CA ALA A 127 10.40 -2.51 -1.36
C ALA A 127 9.66 -3.67 -0.67
N TYR A 128 8.87 -3.37 0.36
CA TYR A 128 8.08 -4.36 1.09
C TYR A 128 7.09 -5.08 0.16
N ALA A 129 6.35 -4.33 -0.66
CA ALA A 129 5.43 -4.92 -1.64
C ALA A 129 6.14 -5.84 -2.63
N SER A 130 7.31 -5.44 -3.14
CA SER A 130 8.10 -6.27 -4.06
C SER A 130 8.53 -7.59 -3.41
N VAL A 131 9.06 -7.54 -2.18
CA VAL A 131 9.50 -8.75 -1.47
C VAL A 131 8.32 -9.68 -1.20
N ARG A 132 7.22 -9.15 -0.66
CA ARG A 132 6.04 -9.95 -0.31
C ARG A 132 5.34 -10.52 -1.54
N PHE A 133 5.20 -9.74 -2.62
CA PHE A 133 4.59 -10.21 -3.86
C PHE A 133 5.38 -11.35 -4.48
N ASN A 134 6.71 -11.24 -4.61
CA ASN A 134 7.53 -12.33 -5.15
C ASN A 134 7.38 -13.60 -4.29
N MET A 135 7.40 -13.47 -2.96
CA MET A 135 7.20 -14.59 -2.05
C MET A 135 5.84 -15.27 -2.27
N HIS A 136 4.75 -14.50 -2.27
CA HIS A 136 3.40 -15.04 -2.45
C HIS A 136 3.18 -15.65 -3.82
N LEU A 137 3.71 -15.02 -4.86
CA LEU A 137 3.61 -15.51 -6.23
C LEU A 137 4.31 -16.86 -6.38
N THR A 138 5.49 -17.01 -5.80
CA THR A 138 6.18 -18.30 -5.74
C THR A 138 5.34 -19.35 -5.07
N MET A 139 4.78 -19.04 -3.90
CA MET A 139 3.95 -19.99 -3.15
C MET A 139 2.71 -20.38 -3.97
N ALA A 140 2.08 -19.43 -4.66
CA ALA A 140 0.91 -19.66 -5.50
C ALA A 140 1.25 -20.52 -6.73
N VAL A 141 2.38 -20.29 -7.41
CA VAL A 141 2.83 -21.13 -8.53
C VAL A 141 3.24 -22.52 -8.06
N ALA A 142 3.89 -22.65 -6.90
CA ALA A 142 4.23 -23.96 -6.34
C ALA A 142 2.97 -24.76 -5.96
N ALA A 143 1.93 -24.10 -5.44
CA ALA A 143 0.66 -24.73 -5.10
C ALA A 143 -0.19 -25.08 -6.33
N ALA A 144 -0.15 -24.24 -7.37
CA ALA A 144 -0.87 -24.40 -8.63
C ALA A 144 0.11 -24.26 -9.82
N PRO A 145 0.83 -25.33 -10.20
CA PRO A 145 1.87 -25.26 -11.22
C PRO A 145 1.32 -25.02 -12.64
N GLU A 146 0.05 -25.33 -12.89
CA GLU A 146 -0.58 -25.16 -14.20
C GLU A 146 -1.40 -23.85 -14.30
N PRO A 147 -1.37 -23.14 -15.44
CA PRO A 147 -0.51 -23.41 -16.60
C PRO A 147 0.96 -23.12 -16.29
N TYR A 148 1.85 -23.93 -16.87
CA TYR A 148 3.29 -23.79 -16.72
C TYR A 148 3.78 -22.38 -17.11
N VAL A 149 4.42 -21.71 -16.15
CA VAL A 149 4.89 -20.30 -16.24
C VAL A 149 6.41 -20.19 -16.44
N GLY A 150 7.08 -21.27 -16.85
CA GLY A 150 8.54 -21.32 -16.96
C GLY A 150 9.21 -21.81 -15.67
N MET A 151 10.54 -21.81 -15.66
CA MET A 151 11.27 -22.20 -14.45
C MET A 151 11.05 -21.15 -13.36
N LEU A 152 10.62 -21.60 -12.18
CA LEU A 152 10.42 -20.72 -11.03
C LEU A 152 11.65 -19.83 -10.77
N THR A 153 12.86 -20.38 -10.90
CA THR A 153 14.15 -19.68 -10.77
C THR A 153 14.29 -18.45 -11.67
N ASP A 154 13.64 -18.44 -12.83
CA ASP A 154 13.67 -17.31 -13.77
C ASP A 154 12.63 -16.23 -13.43
N LEU A 155 11.65 -16.55 -12.58
CA LEU A 155 10.57 -15.65 -12.18
C LEU A 155 10.87 -14.96 -10.85
N PHE A 156 11.59 -15.64 -9.96
CA PHE A 156 11.92 -15.16 -8.62
C PHE A 156 12.64 -13.81 -8.63
N GLY A 157 12.14 -12.88 -7.81
CA GLY A 157 12.80 -11.61 -7.52
C GLY A 157 12.80 -10.61 -8.68
N ARG A 158 11.96 -10.82 -9.70
CA ARG A 158 11.88 -9.96 -10.89
C ARG A 158 10.69 -9.02 -10.91
N ALA A 159 9.72 -9.22 -10.01
CA ALA A 159 8.60 -8.31 -9.85
C ALA A 159 8.99 -7.17 -8.91
N PHE A 160 8.93 -5.95 -9.41
CA PHE A 160 9.22 -4.73 -8.65
C PHE A 160 8.00 -3.82 -8.63
N PHE A 161 7.83 -3.09 -7.55
CA PHE A 161 6.81 -2.05 -7.44
C PHE A 161 7.48 -0.68 -7.40
N HIS A 162 6.84 0.29 -8.03
CA HIS A 162 7.05 1.70 -7.73
C HIS A 162 5.76 2.27 -7.15
N GLY A 163 5.75 3.54 -6.76
CA GLY A 163 4.50 4.12 -6.29
C GLY A 163 4.45 5.62 -6.24
N LYS A 164 3.34 6.11 -5.71
CA LYS A 164 3.04 7.52 -5.49
C LYS A 164 2.37 7.65 -4.13
N LEU A 165 2.78 8.65 -3.37
CA LEU A 165 2.22 8.96 -2.07
C LEU A 165 1.79 10.43 -2.07
N PHE A 166 0.50 10.69 -1.86
CA PHE A 166 -0.05 12.03 -1.96
C PHE A 166 -1.19 12.25 -0.98
N ALA A 167 -1.26 13.45 -0.42
CA ALA A 167 -2.36 13.87 0.43
C ALA A 167 -3.53 14.36 -0.43
N VAL A 168 -4.76 14.11 0.04
CA VAL A 168 -5.99 14.64 -0.55
C VAL A 168 -6.71 15.56 0.45
N PRO A 169 -7.56 16.49 -0.02
CA PRO A 169 -8.19 17.50 0.86
C PRO A 169 -9.13 16.94 1.93
N SER A 170 -9.75 15.78 1.67
CA SER A 170 -10.75 15.18 2.57
C SER A 170 -10.85 13.68 2.37
N ILE A 171 -11.52 12.98 3.31
CA ILE A 171 -11.77 11.55 3.15
C ILE A 171 -12.73 11.26 1.99
N GLY A 172 -13.61 12.23 1.68
CA GLY A 172 -14.45 12.19 0.48
C GLY A 172 -13.62 12.18 -0.80
N GLU A 173 -12.55 12.98 -0.86
CA GLU A 173 -11.63 12.95 -2.01
C GLU A 173 -10.84 11.64 -2.09
N ALA A 174 -10.51 11.03 -0.94
CA ALA A 174 -9.93 9.70 -0.94
C ALA A 174 -10.91 8.64 -1.48
N LEU A 175 -12.20 8.75 -1.13
CA LEU A 175 -13.25 7.89 -1.65
C LEU A 175 -13.45 8.10 -3.16
N ASN A 176 -13.47 9.34 -3.63
CA ASN A 176 -13.53 9.66 -5.05
C ASN A 176 -12.35 9.05 -5.81
N CYS A 177 -11.14 9.10 -5.26
CA CYS A 177 -9.98 8.46 -5.84
C CYS A 177 -10.16 6.93 -5.96
N LEU A 178 -10.66 6.26 -4.92
CA LEU A 178 -10.97 4.83 -4.97
C LEU A 178 -12.08 4.51 -5.98
N ILE A 179 -13.16 5.30 -6.04
CA ILE A 179 -14.25 5.10 -7.01
C ILE A 179 -13.72 5.23 -8.43
N TRP A 180 -12.91 6.24 -8.71
CA TRP A 180 -12.22 6.41 -9.99
C TRP A 180 -11.42 5.15 -10.35
N ARG A 181 -10.63 4.60 -9.41
CA ARG A 181 -9.89 3.35 -9.64
C ARG A 181 -10.79 2.15 -9.90
N CYS A 182 -11.82 1.98 -9.09
CA CYS A 182 -12.70 0.81 -9.13
C CYS A 182 -13.62 0.81 -10.35
N ARG A 183 -14.10 1.98 -10.77
CA ARG A 183 -15.20 2.08 -11.72
C ARG A 183 -14.74 2.51 -13.11
N GLU A 184 -13.87 3.50 -13.20
CA GLU A 184 -13.44 4.02 -14.50
C GLU A 184 -12.29 3.20 -15.06
N ASP A 185 -11.29 2.89 -14.25
CA ASP A 185 -10.09 2.22 -14.74
C ASP A 185 -10.17 0.70 -14.66
N ALA A 186 -10.50 0.13 -13.50
CA ALA A 186 -10.52 -1.32 -13.32
C ALA A 186 -11.48 -2.03 -14.29
N VAL A 187 -12.73 -1.58 -14.35
CA VAL A 187 -13.75 -2.15 -15.26
C VAL A 187 -13.33 -1.99 -16.71
N ARG A 188 -12.88 -0.80 -17.11
CA ARG A 188 -12.40 -0.54 -18.48
C ARG A 188 -11.22 -1.45 -18.84
N ASN A 189 -10.22 -1.57 -17.96
CA ASN A 189 -9.05 -2.40 -18.18
C ASN A 189 -9.43 -3.88 -18.31
N SER A 190 -10.33 -4.37 -17.45
CA SER A 190 -10.81 -5.74 -17.50
C SER A 190 -11.60 -6.05 -18.77
N VAL A 191 -12.54 -5.17 -19.16
CA VAL A 191 -13.31 -5.33 -20.40
C VAL A 191 -12.38 -5.38 -21.60
N ILE A 192 -11.42 -4.46 -21.70
CA ILE A 192 -10.48 -4.41 -22.83
C ILE A 192 -9.52 -5.61 -22.81
N ALA A 193 -9.07 -6.05 -21.64
CA ALA A 193 -8.22 -7.24 -21.52
C ALA A 193 -8.93 -8.50 -22.02
N PHE A 194 -10.19 -8.68 -21.62
CA PHE A 194 -11.00 -9.80 -22.07
C PHE A 194 -11.36 -9.69 -23.56
N ALA A 195 -11.72 -8.48 -24.04
CA ALA A 195 -12.06 -8.23 -25.44
C ALA A 195 -10.95 -8.63 -26.42
N LYS A 196 -9.69 -8.38 -26.07
CA LYS A 196 -8.52 -8.74 -26.89
C LYS A 196 -8.34 -10.25 -27.09
N THR A 197 -9.05 -11.08 -26.32
CA THR A 197 -9.07 -12.54 -26.54
C THR A 197 -10.10 -12.97 -27.58
N LEU A 198 -11.05 -12.09 -27.91
CA LEU A 198 -12.19 -12.38 -28.80
C LEU A 198 -12.12 -11.60 -30.12
N PHE A 199 -11.48 -10.43 -30.11
CA PHE A 199 -11.44 -9.48 -31.21
C PHE A 199 -10.00 -9.05 -31.50
N SER A 200 -9.74 -8.73 -32.76
CA SER A 200 -8.52 -8.10 -33.23
C SER A 200 -8.41 -6.65 -32.74
N LYS A 201 -7.21 -6.08 -32.88
CA LYS A 201 -6.96 -4.68 -32.49
C LYS A 201 -7.78 -3.72 -33.35
N GLU A 202 -7.94 -4.04 -34.63
CA GLU A 202 -8.64 -3.23 -35.61
C GLU A 202 -10.15 -3.18 -35.33
N GLU A 203 -10.73 -4.28 -34.86
CA GLU A 203 -12.15 -4.33 -34.46
C GLU A 203 -12.45 -3.49 -33.21
N LEU A 204 -11.48 -3.38 -32.29
CA LEU A 204 -11.63 -2.64 -31.04
C LEU A 204 -11.27 -1.15 -31.16
N ASP A 205 -10.67 -0.73 -32.28
CA ASP A 205 -10.19 0.63 -32.44
C ASP A 205 -11.34 1.65 -32.43
N GLY A 206 -11.16 2.72 -31.66
CA GLY A 206 -12.18 3.77 -31.48
C GLY A 206 -13.45 3.37 -30.72
N LYS A 207 -13.56 2.13 -30.20
CA LYS A 207 -14.75 1.67 -29.49
C LYS A 207 -14.77 2.09 -28.02
N THR A 208 -15.96 2.47 -27.55
CA THR A 208 -16.26 2.67 -26.14
C THR A 208 -16.42 1.34 -25.40
N THR A 209 -16.31 1.36 -24.07
CA THR A 209 -16.49 0.16 -23.25
C THR A 209 -17.87 -0.48 -23.44
N ASP A 210 -18.92 0.33 -23.55
CA ASP A 210 -20.29 -0.15 -23.76
C ASP A 210 -20.48 -0.79 -25.14
N GLU A 211 -19.88 -0.20 -26.19
CA GLU A 211 -19.89 -0.80 -27.54
C GLU A 211 -19.17 -2.14 -27.56
N VAL A 212 -18.02 -2.25 -26.88
CA VAL A 212 -17.27 -3.51 -26.79
C VAL A 212 -18.08 -4.59 -26.05
N LEU A 213 -18.79 -4.23 -24.98
CA LEU A 213 -19.67 -5.16 -24.26
C LEU A 213 -20.83 -5.64 -25.15
N GLU A 214 -21.45 -4.75 -25.92
CA GLU A 214 -22.52 -5.14 -26.85
C GLU A 214 -21.98 -6.01 -28.00
N MET A 215 -20.77 -5.72 -28.51
CA MET A 215 -20.09 -6.56 -29.51
C MET A 215 -19.84 -7.97 -28.98
N MET A 216 -19.34 -8.12 -27.74
CA MET A 216 -19.15 -9.45 -27.11
C MET A 216 -20.46 -10.25 -27.07
N LYS A 217 -21.56 -9.58 -26.70
CA LYS A 217 -22.87 -10.22 -26.55
C LYS A 217 -23.49 -10.58 -27.90
N THR A 218 -23.41 -9.70 -28.88
CA THR A 218 -24.10 -9.86 -30.17
C THR A 218 -23.31 -10.71 -31.16
N GLU A 219 -21.99 -10.51 -31.27
CA GLU A 219 -21.15 -11.16 -32.28
C GLU A 219 -20.53 -12.47 -31.77
N LYS A 220 -20.23 -12.56 -30.48
CA LYS A 220 -19.57 -13.73 -29.87
C LYS A 220 -20.50 -14.54 -28.96
N ASN A 221 -21.72 -14.05 -28.70
CA ASN A 221 -22.67 -14.65 -27.76
C ASN A 221 -22.08 -14.84 -26.33
N VAL A 222 -21.22 -13.91 -25.90
CA VAL A 222 -20.56 -13.92 -24.59
C VAL A 222 -21.17 -12.86 -23.69
N ILE A 223 -21.64 -13.28 -22.52
CA ILE A 223 -22.09 -12.36 -21.45
C ILE A 223 -20.90 -12.11 -20.53
N TYR A 224 -20.28 -10.94 -20.65
CA TYR A 224 -19.04 -10.56 -19.97
C TYR A 224 -19.07 -10.81 -18.45
N GLU A 225 -20.14 -10.38 -17.77
CA GLU A 225 -20.28 -10.49 -16.30
C GLU A 225 -20.40 -11.95 -15.82
N LYS A 226 -20.73 -12.89 -16.72
CA LYS A 226 -20.79 -14.32 -16.43
C LYS A 226 -19.51 -15.05 -16.83
N ALA A 227 -18.75 -14.48 -17.78
CA ALA A 227 -17.55 -15.09 -18.33
C ALA A 227 -16.28 -14.70 -17.57
N VAL A 228 -16.30 -13.59 -16.83
CA VAL A 228 -15.14 -13.02 -16.15
C VAL A 228 -15.30 -13.10 -14.62
N PRO A 229 -14.28 -13.52 -13.87
CA PRO A 229 -14.32 -13.53 -12.40
C PRO A 229 -14.61 -12.13 -11.83
N SER A 230 -15.35 -12.05 -10.72
CA SER A 230 -15.72 -10.77 -10.09
C SER A 230 -14.51 -9.90 -9.74
N TRP A 231 -13.43 -10.52 -9.23
CA TRP A 231 -12.20 -9.82 -8.90
C TRP A 231 -11.49 -9.23 -10.13
N ALA A 232 -11.65 -9.84 -11.30
CA ALA A 232 -11.07 -9.32 -12.53
C ALA A 232 -11.85 -8.09 -13.00
N ILE A 233 -13.18 -8.09 -12.84
CA ILE A 233 -14.06 -6.99 -13.22
C ILE A 233 -13.83 -5.76 -12.33
N GLU A 234 -13.89 -5.94 -11.02
CA GLU A 234 -13.98 -4.83 -10.06
C GLU A 234 -12.77 -4.67 -9.15
N GLY A 235 -11.78 -5.54 -9.26
CA GLY A 235 -10.69 -5.64 -8.30
C GLY A 235 -11.12 -6.26 -6.97
N THR A 236 -10.30 -6.07 -5.95
CA THR A 236 -10.51 -6.65 -4.62
C THR A 236 -10.17 -5.65 -3.54
N THR A 237 -11.10 -5.46 -2.60
CA THR A 237 -10.89 -4.67 -1.41
C THR A 237 -10.49 -5.58 -0.26
N VAL A 238 -9.38 -5.23 0.40
CA VAL A 238 -8.87 -5.91 1.60
C VAL A 238 -8.95 -4.96 2.78
N LYS A 239 -9.48 -5.45 3.90
CA LYS A 239 -9.63 -4.69 5.14
C LYS A 239 -9.57 -5.59 6.35
N LYS A 240 -9.13 -5.05 7.49
CA LYS A 240 -9.16 -5.76 8.79
C LYS A 240 -10.61 -5.93 9.21
N GLU A 241 -10.97 -7.09 9.75
CA GLU A 241 -12.29 -7.41 10.27
C GLU A 241 -12.13 -7.97 11.68
N LEU A 242 -12.97 -7.50 12.60
CA LEU A 242 -13.11 -8.10 13.93
C LEU A 242 -14.10 -9.25 13.83
N PHE A 243 -13.64 -10.48 14.07
CA PHE A 243 -14.52 -11.64 14.10
C PHE A 243 -14.59 -12.22 15.51
N GLU A 244 -15.83 -12.45 15.96
CA GLU A 244 -16.07 -13.11 17.24
C GLU A 244 -15.98 -14.62 17.06
N HIS A 245 -15.21 -15.26 17.93
CA HIS A 245 -15.16 -16.71 18.03
C HIS A 245 -15.26 -17.14 19.49
N LYS A 246 -15.53 -18.44 19.68
CA LYS A 246 -15.58 -19.06 21.01
C LYS A 246 -14.17 -19.52 21.38
N GLY A 247 -13.49 -18.76 22.22
CA GLY A 247 -12.20 -19.14 22.80
C GLY A 247 -12.37 -20.00 24.04
N PHE A 248 -11.53 -21.01 24.22
CA PHE A 248 -11.49 -21.81 25.45
C PHE A 248 -10.41 -21.27 26.39
N ASN A 249 -10.81 -20.71 27.54
CA ASN A 249 -9.87 -20.23 28.53
C ASN A 249 -9.35 -21.40 29.38
N ARG A 250 -8.10 -21.82 29.13
CA ARG A 250 -7.46 -22.94 29.84
C ARG A 250 -7.34 -22.74 31.35
N LYS A 251 -7.32 -21.49 31.85
CA LYS A 251 -7.21 -21.20 33.29
C LYS A 251 -8.55 -21.30 34.02
N THR A 252 -9.65 -20.97 33.35
CA THR A 252 -10.99 -20.97 33.98
C THR A 252 -11.87 -22.13 33.52
N GLY A 253 -11.44 -22.91 32.52
CA GLY A 253 -12.19 -24.03 31.94
C GLY A 253 -13.47 -23.61 31.21
N ARG A 254 -13.66 -22.31 30.95
CA ARG A 254 -14.87 -21.76 30.35
C ARG A 254 -14.64 -21.32 28.92
N THR A 255 -15.66 -21.53 28.10
CA THR A 255 -15.76 -20.93 26.77
C THR A 255 -16.14 -19.47 26.93
N VAL A 256 -15.27 -18.57 26.49
CA VAL A 256 -15.49 -17.13 26.48
C VAL A 256 -15.62 -16.65 25.04
N LYS A 257 -16.43 -15.62 24.81
CA LYS A 257 -16.42 -14.91 23.53
C LYS A 257 -15.15 -14.08 23.46
N THR A 258 -14.34 -14.33 22.44
CA THR A 258 -13.11 -13.61 22.13
C THR A 258 -13.24 -12.99 20.75
N ALA A 259 -12.65 -11.81 20.56
CA ALA A 259 -12.58 -11.16 19.26
C ALA A 259 -11.14 -11.26 18.76
N GLU A 260 -10.99 -11.71 17.52
CA GLU A 260 -9.71 -11.71 16.81
C GLU A 260 -9.81 -10.80 15.60
N VAL A 261 -8.68 -10.21 15.23
CA VAL A 261 -8.56 -9.43 14.00
C VAL A 261 -8.11 -10.38 12.91
N ARG A 262 -8.88 -10.46 11.82
CA ARG A 262 -8.45 -11.10 10.58
C ARG A 262 -8.43 -10.09 9.45
N LEU A 263 -7.72 -10.40 8.37
CA LEU A 263 -7.86 -9.66 7.12
C LEU A 263 -8.94 -10.34 6.27
N ARG A 264 -9.86 -9.53 5.75
CA ARG A 264 -10.93 -9.97 4.87
C ARG A 264 -10.72 -9.33 3.51
N ALA A 265 -10.68 -10.18 2.48
CA ALA A 265 -10.73 -9.78 1.08
C ALA A 265 -12.15 -9.94 0.55
N VAL A 266 -12.60 -8.99 -0.26
CA VAL A 266 -13.88 -9.03 -0.97
C VAL A 266 -13.64 -8.59 -2.41
N ASP A 267 -14.04 -9.45 -3.35
CA ASP A 267 -13.90 -9.28 -4.81
C ASP A 267 -14.90 -8.27 -5.36
N LYS A 268 -14.88 -7.06 -4.78
CA LYS A 268 -15.79 -5.98 -5.11
C LYS A 268 -15.10 -4.65 -4.86
N GLY A 269 -15.14 -3.77 -5.84
CA GLY A 269 -14.68 -2.39 -5.74
C GLY A 269 -15.75 -1.45 -5.19
N VAL A 270 -15.33 -0.25 -4.81
CA VAL A 270 -16.24 0.81 -4.37
C VAL A 270 -16.83 1.53 -5.58
N ARG A 271 -18.15 1.47 -5.78
CA ARG A 271 -18.81 1.92 -7.02
C ARG A 271 -19.44 3.30 -6.94
N GLU A 272 -19.77 3.75 -5.74
CA GLU A 272 -20.54 4.97 -5.54
C GLU A 272 -20.08 5.72 -4.29
N PHE A 273 -20.31 7.03 -4.32
CA PHE A 273 -20.09 7.86 -3.16
C PHE A 273 -21.27 7.71 -2.21
N SER A 274 -21.03 7.16 -1.02
CA SER A 274 -22.06 6.97 0.01
C SER A 274 -21.47 7.11 1.41
N ASP A 275 -22.32 7.44 2.38
CA ASP A 275 -21.93 7.51 3.79
C ASP A 275 -21.44 6.16 4.33
N GLU A 276 -21.97 5.06 3.80
CA GLU A 276 -21.52 3.71 4.14
C GLU A 276 -20.09 3.47 3.65
N ASN A 277 -19.77 3.88 2.43
CA ASN A 277 -18.41 3.77 1.89
C ASN A 277 -17.43 4.71 2.60
N LEU A 278 -17.87 5.91 3.00
CA LEU A 278 -17.08 6.81 3.85
C LEU A 278 -16.75 6.16 5.20
N LYS A 279 -17.76 5.58 5.87
CA LYS A 279 -17.56 4.84 7.14
C LYS A 279 -16.65 3.63 6.96
N MET A 280 -16.80 2.90 5.86
CA MET A 280 -15.93 1.77 5.53
C MET A 280 -14.47 2.22 5.37
N MET A 281 -14.21 3.38 4.78
CA MET A 281 -12.86 3.90 4.63
C MET A 281 -12.28 4.43 5.94
N THR A 282 -13.06 5.06 6.80
CA THR A 282 -12.56 5.65 8.06
C THR A 282 -12.36 4.63 9.16
N ALA A 283 -13.27 3.66 9.29
CA ALA A 283 -13.21 2.64 10.34
C ALA A 283 -11.96 1.77 10.17
N LEU A 284 -11.31 1.40 11.28
CA LEU A 284 -10.17 0.49 11.21
C LEU A 284 -10.61 -0.94 10.83
N TYR A 285 -11.81 -1.33 11.25
CA TYR A 285 -12.35 -2.67 11.06
C TYR A 285 -13.63 -2.69 10.22
N TRP A 286 -13.79 -3.73 9.41
CA TRP A 286 -15.05 -4.09 8.78
C TRP A 286 -15.99 -4.68 9.84
N GLY A 287 -17.23 -4.22 9.91
CA GLY A 287 -18.29 -4.81 10.76
C GLY A 287 -18.84 -3.87 11.86
N PRO A 288 -19.82 -4.32 12.64
CA PRO A 288 -20.74 -3.49 13.44
C PRO A 288 -20.15 -2.85 14.70
N ARG A 289 -18.82 -2.68 14.80
CA ARG A 289 -18.16 -2.04 15.96
C ARG A 289 -17.45 -0.72 15.64
N ALA A 290 -17.72 -0.14 14.47
CA ALA A 290 -17.17 1.17 14.07
C ALA A 290 -17.48 2.31 15.07
N GLU A 291 -18.45 2.13 15.97
CA GLU A 291 -18.85 3.13 16.99
C GLU A 291 -18.13 2.97 18.35
N ASP A 292 -17.47 1.83 18.62
CA ASP A 292 -16.82 1.51 19.91
C ASP A 292 -15.27 1.64 19.88
N GLU A 293 -14.70 2.32 18.88
CA GLU A 293 -13.24 2.43 18.70
C GLU A 293 -12.51 3.18 19.84
N THR A 294 -13.21 3.97 20.65
CA THR A 294 -12.63 4.76 21.75
C THR A 294 -12.07 3.90 22.89
N GLN A 295 -12.61 2.70 23.14
CA GLN A 295 -12.10 1.80 24.19
C GLN A 295 -10.91 0.94 23.72
N PHE A 296 -10.83 0.62 22.42
CA PHE A 296 -9.80 -0.29 21.90
C PHE A 296 -8.47 0.40 21.57
N LYS A 297 -8.50 1.70 21.24
CA LYS A 297 -7.31 2.54 21.03
C LYS A 297 -6.32 2.52 22.21
N GLY A 298 -6.75 2.17 23.42
CA GLY A 298 -5.89 2.06 24.59
C GLY A 298 -4.92 0.86 24.59
N LYS A 299 -5.21 -0.23 23.86
CA LYS A 299 -4.38 -1.45 23.87
C LYS A 299 -3.42 -1.56 22.70
N THR A 300 -3.82 -1.15 21.49
CA THR A 300 -2.95 -1.13 20.31
C THR A 300 -1.94 0.02 20.36
N ARG A 301 -2.32 1.16 20.94
CA ARG A 301 -1.40 2.28 21.18
C ARG A 301 -0.30 1.90 22.16
N ALA A 302 -0.62 1.15 23.22
CA ALA A 302 0.38 0.64 24.16
C ALA A 302 1.37 -0.36 23.51
N TRP A 303 0.94 -1.15 22.53
CA TRP A 303 1.81 -2.11 21.84
C TRP A 303 2.74 -1.43 20.81
N VAL A 304 2.23 -0.43 20.09
CA VAL A 304 3.03 0.36 19.14
C VAL A 304 3.95 1.35 19.88
N GLU A 305 3.49 1.96 20.97
CA GLU A 305 4.32 2.79 21.85
C GLU A 305 5.38 1.95 22.57
N ALA A 306 5.10 0.69 22.94
CA ALA A 306 6.12 -0.23 23.47
C ALA A 306 7.18 -0.61 22.41
N TRP A 307 6.78 -0.88 21.16
CA TRP A 307 7.70 -1.19 20.08
C TRP A 307 8.59 0.01 19.68
N VAL A 308 8.05 1.24 19.74
CA VAL A 308 8.79 2.49 19.49
C VAL A 308 9.65 2.89 20.69
N ALA A 309 9.21 2.64 21.92
CA ALA A 309 9.99 2.93 23.12
C ALA A 309 11.18 1.95 23.29
N GLU A 310 11.02 0.68 22.91
CA GLU A 310 12.10 -0.32 22.94
C GLU A 310 13.19 -0.06 21.89
N THR A 311 12.93 0.75 20.86
CA THR A 311 13.92 1.10 19.83
C THR A 311 14.67 2.42 20.10
N ASP A 312 14.21 3.24 21.05
CA ASP A 312 14.83 4.53 21.39
C ASP A 312 15.65 4.51 22.70
N ASP A 313 15.56 3.46 23.54
CA ASP A 313 16.18 3.44 24.89
C ASP A 313 17.50 2.65 24.97
N GLU A 314 17.80 1.72 24.04
CA GLU A 314 19.04 0.93 24.08
C GLU A 314 20.30 1.69 23.62
N SER A 315 20.16 2.90 23.07
CA SER A 315 21.30 3.70 22.57
C SER A 315 21.82 4.77 23.53
N LYS A 316 21.35 4.82 24.79
CA LYS A 316 21.83 5.81 25.78
C LYS A 316 22.32 5.26 27.12
N THR A 317 22.30 3.95 27.34
CA THR A 317 22.78 3.37 28.63
C THR A 317 23.86 2.30 28.47
N ALA A 318 24.43 2.10 27.28
CA ALA A 318 25.46 1.08 27.02
C ALA A 318 26.89 1.63 26.85
N VAL A 319 27.19 2.87 27.27
CA VAL A 319 28.57 3.44 27.28
C VAL A 319 29.24 3.37 28.66
N GLN A 320 28.55 2.87 29.69
CA GLN A 320 29.19 2.54 30.97
C GLN A 320 28.65 1.22 31.48
N MET A 321 29.56 0.28 31.73
CA MET A 321 29.36 -1.03 32.37
C MET A 321 28.95 -2.18 31.45
N LYS A 322 29.96 -2.85 30.86
CA LYS A 322 30.32 -4.25 31.16
C LYS A 322 31.32 -4.77 30.12
N THR A 323 32.59 -4.49 30.41
CA THR A 323 33.64 -5.50 30.25
C THR A 323 33.36 -6.66 31.20
N GLU A 324 33.66 -7.87 30.73
CA GLU A 324 33.76 -9.14 31.45
C GLU A 324 32.50 -10.03 31.53
N GLU A 325 32.73 -11.30 31.13
CA GLU A 325 31.98 -12.53 31.43
C GLU A 325 30.67 -12.80 30.63
N VAL A 326 30.43 -13.91 29.91
CA VAL A 326 30.97 -15.29 29.88
C VAL A 326 30.68 -15.94 28.50
N GLU A 327 31.64 -16.72 28.00
CA GLU A 327 31.50 -17.69 26.88
C GLU A 327 30.67 -18.93 27.27
N MET A 328 29.78 -19.41 26.39
CA MET A 328 29.73 -20.81 25.89
C MET A 328 28.40 -21.17 25.19
N LYS A 329 28.53 -21.64 23.93
CA LYS A 329 27.72 -22.67 23.20
C LYS A 329 26.26 -22.29 22.87
N THR A 330 25.70 -22.44 21.67
CA THR A 330 25.81 -23.45 20.58
C THR A 330 25.21 -22.90 19.27
N GLU A 331 25.76 -23.32 18.13
CA GLU A 331 25.16 -23.64 16.81
C GLU A 331 24.11 -22.73 16.12
N ASP A 332 24.47 -22.34 14.89
CA ASP A 332 23.65 -22.21 13.67
C ASP A 332 22.29 -21.51 13.75
N GLU A 333 22.32 -20.17 13.80
CA GLU A 333 21.30 -19.32 13.18
C GLU A 333 21.96 -18.01 12.78
N ILE A 334 22.32 -17.86 11.50
CA ILE A 334 22.77 -16.56 10.97
C ILE A 334 21.53 -15.67 10.94
N SER A 335 21.40 -14.82 11.95
CA SER A 335 20.28 -13.90 12.08
C SER A 335 20.53 -12.68 11.17
N LEU A 336 19.45 -12.12 10.62
CA LEU A 336 19.45 -10.91 9.79
C LEU A 336 20.15 -9.69 10.44
N LYS A 337 20.45 -9.73 11.75
CA LYS A 337 21.23 -8.72 12.46
C LYS A 337 22.72 -8.74 12.09
N ASP A 338 23.29 -9.91 11.78
CA ASP A 338 24.73 -10.05 11.52
C ASP A 338 25.10 -9.49 10.13
N TRP A 339 24.16 -9.53 9.19
CA TRP A 339 24.34 -8.97 7.83
C TRP A 339 24.31 -7.43 7.82
N LEU A 340 23.65 -6.80 8.79
CA LEU A 340 23.51 -5.34 8.87
C LEU A 340 24.66 -4.66 9.61
N ALA A 341 25.55 -5.42 10.27
CA ALA A 341 26.66 -4.89 11.04
C ALA A 341 27.98 -4.73 10.25
N GLU A 342 28.05 -5.22 9.00
CA GLU A 342 29.26 -5.11 8.15
C GLU A 342 29.31 -3.84 7.28
N TYR A 343 28.28 -2.98 7.35
CA TYR A 343 28.25 -1.69 6.67
C TYR A 343 27.90 -0.57 7.65
N ASP A 344 28.87 -0.24 8.51
CA ASP A 344 29.03 1.10 9.11
C ASP A 344 30.51 1.40 9.36
#